data_AF-A0A932DLK7-F1
#
_entry.id   AF-A0A932DLK7-F1
#
_cell.length_a   1.000
_cell.length_b   1.000
_cell.length_c   1.000
_cell.angle_alpha   90.00
_cell.angle_beta   90.00
_cell.angle_gamma   90.00
#
_symmetry.space_group_name_H-M   'P 1'
#
loop_
_entity.id
_entity.type
_entity.pdbx_description
1 polymer ?
#
loop_
_entity_poly.entity_id
_entity_poly.type
_entity_poly.pdbx_seq_one_letter_code
_entity_poly.pdbx_strand_id
1 'polypeptide(L)'
;MSRGIVLDVRPRPGEPQVLVCNAPGREWACGSLPWSGDSPEGHPQAEAALAQVVAQGWFAVAGACQFDWVDTFATADELAETVHEDWSRTLDEDTALRLMRAMEQGGRGAVSLIRQAIGVTLLRKLPHPAQTDLP
;
A
#
# COMPACT_ATOMS: atom_id res chain seq x y z
N MET A 1 19.34 -12.56 -25.53
CA MET A 1 17.92 -12.65 -25.12
C MET A 1 17.71 -11.76 -23.90
N SER A 2 17.01 -10.63 -24.05
CA SER A 2 16.64 -9.80 -22.90
C SER A 2 15.61 -10.55 -22.06
N ARG A 3 15.99 -10.93 -20.84
CA ARG A 3 15.05 -11.49 -19.85
C ARG A 3 14.09 -10.37 -19.46
N GLY A 4 12.91 -10.32 -20.08
CA GLY A 4 11.87 -9.37 -19.70
C GLY A 4 11.47 -9.61 -18.25
N ILE A 5 11.69 -8.61 -17.40
CA ILE A 5 11.27 -8.62 -16.00
C ILE A 5 10.21 -7.54 -15.84
N VAL A 6 9.12 -7.87 -15.18
CA VAL A 6 8.10 -6.91 -14.76
C VAL A 6 8.05 -6.93 -13.23
N LEU A 7 8.08 -5.75 -12.63
CA LEU A 7 7.79 -5.55 -11.21
C LEU A 7 6.35 -5.05 -11.11
N ASP A 8 5.52 -5.82 -10.42
CA ASP A 8 4.16 -5.43 -10.08
C ASP A 8 4.17 -5.00 -8.61
N VAL A 9 3.91 -3.71 -8.37
CA VAL A 9 3.92 -3.09 -7.03
C VAL A 9 2.53 -2.55 -6.79
N ARG A 10 1.87 -3.00 -5.71
CA ARG A 10 0.49 -2.60 -5.38
C ARG A 10 0.29 -2.43 -3.89
N PRO A 11 -0.65 -1.57 -3.46
CA PRO A 11 -1.21 -1.65 -2.12
C PRO A 11 -1.73 -3.06 -1.85
N ARG A 12 -1.48 -3.59 -0.66
CA ARG A 12 -2.07 -4.88 -0.23
C ARG A 12 -3.34 -4.61 0.57
N PRO A 13 -4.41 -5.40 0.36
CA PRO A 13 -5.64 -5.25 1.12
C PRO A 13 -5.36 -5.49 2.61
N GLY A 14 -5.41 -4.41 3.36
CA GLY A 14 -5.25 -4.30 4.80
C GLY A 14 -5.54 -2.85 5.18
N GLU A 15 -6.20 -2.61 6.30
CA GLU A 15 -6.56 -1.23 6.69
C GLU A 15 -5.31 -0.46 7.13
N PRO A 16 -4.95 0.64 6.44
CA PRO A 16 -3.82 1.46 6.85
C PRO A 16 -3.99 1.93 8.30
N GLN A 17 -2.92 1.88 9.07
CA GLN A 17 -2.94 2.19 10.49
C GLN A 17 -2.52 3.65 10.71
N VAL A 18 -3.31 4.39 11.47
CA VAL A 18 -2.98 5.73 11.94
C VAL A 18 -2.30 5.60 13.29
N LEU A 19 -1.09 6.14 13.40
CA LEU A 19 -0.23 5.98 14.57
C LEU A 19 0.41 7.34 14.94
N VAL A 20 0.92 7.42 16.17
CA VAL A 20 1.82 8.49 16.61
C VAL A 20 3.14 7.88 17.06
N CYS A 21 4.25 8.44 16.59
CA CYS A 21 5.60 8.11 17.05
C CYS A 21 6.13 9.26 17.91
N ASN A 22 6.50 8.97 19.16
CA ASN A 22 7.04 9.97 20.09
C ASN A 22 8.55 9.80 20.36
N ALA A 23 9.11 8.67 19.98
CA ALA A 23 10.52 8.32 20.08
C ALA A 23 10.80 7.14 19.15
N PRO A 24 12.06 6.95 18.69
CA PRO A 24 12.41 5.80 17.86
C PRO A 24 11.94 4.47 18.47
N GLY A 25 11.08 3.76 17.74
CA GLY A 25 10.56 2.44 18.15
C GLY A 25 9.39 2.47 19.14
N ARG A 26 8.80 3.62 19.45
CA ARG A 26 7.59 3.72 20.29
C ARG A 26 6.44 4.34 19.51
N GLU A 27 5.51 3.48 19.13
CA GLU A 27 4.33 3.84 18.33
C GLU A 27 3.05 3.64 19.15
N TRP A 28 2.12 4.56 18.99
CA TRP A 28 0.78 4.51 19.60
C TRP A 28 -0.26 4.40 18.50
N ALA A 29 -1.03 3.31 18.50
CA ALA A 29 -2.11 3.12 17.55
C ALA A 29 -3.28 4.05 17.89
N CYS A 30 -3.67 4.87 16.92
CA CYS A 30 -4.78 5.82 17.02
C CYS A 30 -6.03 5.31 16.30
N GLY A 31 -5.89 4.38 15.35
CA GLY A 31 -7.01 3.78 14.64
C GLY A 31 -6.58 3.21 13.29
N SER A 32 -7.55 2.85 12.48
CA SER A 32 -7.34 2.42 11.11
C SER A 32 -8.13 3.30 10.15
N LEU A 33 -7.64 3.40 8.92
CA LEU A 33 -8.38 3.97 7.80
C LEU A 33 -9.11 2.79 7.15
N PRO A 34 -10.44 2.64 7.36
CA PRO A 34 -11.16 1.50 6.82
C PRO A 34 -10.98 1.49 5.31
N TRP A 35 -10.56 0.34 4.78
CA TRP A 35 -10.45 0.14 3.34
C TRP A 35 -11.86 0.01 2.77
N SER A 36 -12.50 1.10 2.34
CA SER A 36 -13.64 0.95 1.43
C SER A 36 -13.07 0.36 0.14
N GLY A 37 -13.54 -0.82 -0.25
CA GLY A 37 -13.06 -1.56 -1.43
C GLY A 37 -13.14 -0.77 -2.74
N ASP A 38 -13.78 0.39 -2.73
CA ASP A 38 -13.92 1.33 -3.83
C ASP A 38 -12.78 2.37 -3.85
N SER A 39 -11.55 1.99 -3.50
CA SER A 39 -10.41 2.87 -3.85
C SER A 39 -10.39 3.04 -5.38
N PRO A 40 -10.40 4.28 -5.90
CA PRO A 40 -10.22 4.52 -7.34
C PRO A 40 -8.89 3.98 -7.89
N GLU A 41 -7.98 3.53 -7.03
CA GLU A 41 -6.66 2.98 -7.34
C GLU A 41 -6.62 1.45 -7.45
N GLY A 42 -7.71 0.76 -7.10
CA GLY A 42 -7.89 -0.62 -7.56
C GLY A 42 -7.93 -0.54 -9.09
N HIS A 43 -6.94 -1.09 -9.78
CA HIS A 43 -6.91 -1.13 -11.24
C HIS A 43 -7.43 -2.49 -11.72
N PRO A 44 -8.73 -2.84 -11.56
CA PRO A 44 -9.25 -4.19 -11.83
C PRO A 44 -8.94 -4.65 -13.26
N GLN A 45 -8.87 -3.71 -14.20
CA GLN A 45 -8.44 -3.98 -15.58
C GLN A 45 -6.98 -4.42 -15.67
N ALA A 46 -6.06 -3.73 -14.98
CA ALA A 46 -4.65 -4.12 -14.91
C ALA A 46 -4.47 -5.43 -14.13
N GLU A 47 -5.26 -5.66 -13.10
CA GLU A 47 -5.25 -6.92 -12.35
C GLU A 47 -5.71 -8.09 -13.22
N ALA A 48 -6.83 -7.93 -13.91
CA ALA A 48 -7.37 -8.93 -14.82
C ALA A 48 -6.41 -9.19 -15.99
N ALA A 49 -5.82 -8.15 -16.56
CA ALA A 49 -4.83 -8.29 -17.64
C ALA A 49 -3.59 -9.04 -17.15
N LEU A 50 -3.08 -8.72 -15.95
CA LEU A 50 -1.94 -9.42 -15.37
C LEU A 50 -2.27 -10.90 -15.10
N ALA A 51 -3.41 -11.18 -14.48
CA ALA A 51 -3.88 -12.54 -14.21
C ALA A 51 -4.02 -13.33 -15.52
N GLN A 52 -4.54 -12.70 -16.57
CA GLN A 52 -4.69 -13.31 -17.89
C GLN A 52 -3.35 -13.67 -18.52
N VAL A 53 -2.37 -12.77 -18.54
CA VAL A 53 -1.06 -13.07 -19.17
C VAL A 53 -0.27 -14.12 -18.39
N VAL A 54 -0.44 -14.18 -17.06
CA VAL A 54 0.11 -15.27 -16.24
C VAL A 54 -0.58 -16.59 -16.55
N ALA A 55 -1.93 -16.61 -16.60
CA ALA A 55 -2.71 -17.80 -16.92
C ALA A 55 -2.41 -18.34 -18.33
N GLN A 56 -2.13 -17.45 -19.28
CA GLN A 56 -1.73 -17.81 -20.64
C GLN A 56 -0.26 -18.24 -20.76
N GLY A 57 0.51 -18.25 -19.68
CA GLY A 57 1.91 -18.67 -19.68
C GLY A 57 2.87 -17.69 -20.34
N TRP A 58 2.52 -16.41 -20.46
CA TRP A 58 3.43 -15.38 -20.96
C TRP A 58 4.42 -14.92 -19.88
N PHE A 59 4.01 -15.02 -18.62
CA PHE A 59 4.81 -14.68 -17.45
C PHE A 59 4.66 -15.77 -16.37
N ALA A 60 5.73 -15.96 -15.61
CA ALA A 60 5.71 -16.72 -14.36
C ALA A 60 6.07 -15.80 -13.19
N VAL A 61 5.45 -16.04 -12.04
CA VAL A 61 5.86 -15.40 -10.78
C VAL A 61 7.22 -15.99 -10.37
N ALA A 62 8.23 -15.13 -10.28
CA ALA A 62 9.59 -15.49 -9.86
C ALA A 62 9.82 -15.24 -8.37
N GLY A 63 9.03 -14.36 -7.75
CA GLY A 63 9.08 -14.08 -6.33
C GLY A 63 8.00 -13.08 -5.92
N ALA A 64 7.70 -13.04 -4.62
CA ALA A 64 6.83 -12.05 -4.03
C ALA A 64 7.35 -11.67 -2.64
N CYS A 65 7.19 -10.40 -2.26
CA CYS A 65 7.47 -9.93 -0.91
C CYS A 65 6.44 -8.88 -0.49
N GLN A 66 6.42 -8.60 0.80
CA GLN A 66 5.61 -7.54 1.41
C GLN A 66 6.50 -6.72 2.34
N PHE A 67 6.26 -5.43 2.38
CA PHE A 67 6.86 -4.53 3.36
C PHE A 67 5.87 -3.43 3.76
N ASP A 68 6.15 -2.82 4.90
CA ASP A 68 5.40 -1.66 5.36
C ASP A 68 6.00 -0.40 4.73
N TRP A 69 5.12 0.47 4.25
CA TRP A 69 5.41 1.84 3.87
C TRP A 69 4.81 2.77 4.92
N VAL A 70 5.55 3.82 5.28
CA VAL A 70 5.14 4.77 6.31
C VAL A 70 5.26 6.18 5.77
N ASP A 71 4.15 6.89 5.79
CA ASP A 71 4.10 8.33 5.57
C ASP A 71 4.04 9.04 6.91
N THR A 72 4.82 10.12 7.08
CA THR A 72 4.93 10.85 8.35
C THR A 72 4.51 12.30 8.19
N PHE A 73 3.80 12.83 9.18
CA PHE A 73 3.27 14.18 9.17
C PHE A 73 3.67 14.89 10.48
N ALA A 74 3.93 16.19 10.40
CA ALA A 74 4.36 16.97 11.55
C ALA A 74 3.19 17.29 12.48
N THR A 75 1.96 17.34 11.95
CA THR A 75 0.75 17.66 12.70
C THR A 75 -0.41 16.69 12.41
N ALA A 76 -1.42 16.70 13.28
CA ALA A 76 -2.65 15.97 13.03
C ALA A 76 -3.45 16.55 11.84
N ASP A 77 -3.38 17.87 11.65
CA ASP A 77 -4.08 18.58 10.59
C ASP A 77 -3.48 18.24 9.21
N GLU A 78 -2.15 18.21 9.09
CA GLU A 78 -1.46 17.77 7.87
C GLU A 78 -1.88 16.36 7.47
N LEU A 79 -1.92 15.42 8.44
CA LEU A 79 -2.37 14.05 8.17
C LEU A 79 -3.83 14.04 7.69
N ALA A 80 -4.71 14.80 8.34
CA ALA A 80 -6.12 14.87 7.98
C ALA A 80 -6.34 15.45 6.57
N GLU A 81 -5.59 16.50 6.21
CA GLU A 81 -5.59 17.10 4.88
C GLU A 81 -5.11 16.11 3.82
N THR A 82 -3.98 15.43 4.03
CA THR A 82 -3.49 14.41 3.09
C THR A 82 -4.47 13.24 2.92
N VAL A 83 -5.06 12.73 4.00
CA VAL A 83 -6.10 11.68 3.90
C VAL A 83 -7.30 12.16 3.08
N HIS A 84 -7.64 13.45 3.18
CA HIS A 84 -8.73 14.03 2.42
C HIS A 84 -8.38 14.18 0.94
N GLU A 85 -7.23 14.76 0.63
CA GLU A 85 -6.82 15.08 -0.73
C GLU A 85 -6.44 13.83 -1.52
N ASP A 86 -5.53 13.01 -0.99
CA ASP A 86 -4.95 11.90 -1.74
C ASP A 86 -5.91 10.71 -1.78
N TRP A 87 -6.60 10.42 -0.68
CA TRP A 87 -7.39 9.19 -0.56
C TRP A 87 -8.88 9.44 -0.74
N SER A 88 -9.29 10.71 -0.90
CA SER A 88 -10.70 11.11 -1.01
C SER A 88 -11.53 10.58 0.18
N ARG A 89 -10.93 10.57 1.38
CA ARG A 89 -11.50 10.00 2.61
C ARG A 89 -11.44 11.00 3.76
N THR A 90 -12.04 10.63 4.88
CA THR A 90 -11.91 11.41 6.11
C THR A 90 -11.53 10.46 7.23
N LEU A 91 -10.67 10.93 8.13
CA LEU A 91 -10.47 10.27 9.42
C LEU A 91 -11.80 10.26 10.17
N ASP A 92 -12.20 9.11 10.71
CA ASP A 92 -13.31 9.09 11.63
C ASP A 92 -12.98 9.90 12.89
N GLU A 93 -14.03 10.45 13.52
CA GLU A 93 -13.90 11.35 14.67
C GLU A 93 -13.13 10.69 15.83
N ASP A 94 -13.37 9.41 16.09
CA ASP A 94 -12.70 8.69 17.18
C ASP A 94 -11.20 8.55 16.91
N THR A 95 -10.80 8.22 15.68
CA THR A 95 -9.40 8.16 15.27
C THR A 95 -8.73 9.53 15.32
N ALA A 96 -9.41 10.59 14.86
CA ALA A 96 -8.91 11.96 14.94
C ALA A 96 -8.69 12.40 16.40
N LEU A 97 -9.66 12.13 17.30
CA LEU A 97 -9.54 12.45 18.72
C LEU A 97 -8.41 11.67 19.40
N ARG A 98 -8.25 10.38 19.08
CA ARG A 98 -7.13 9.57 19.60
C ARG A 98 -5.79 10.09 19.09
N LEU A 99 -5.72 10.48 17.82
CA LEU A 99 -4.54 11.08 17.19
C LEU A 99 -4.12 12.38 17.90
N MET A 100 -5.05 13.32 18.08
CA MET A 100 -4.77 14.60 18.75
C MET A 100 -4.28 14.39 20.18
N ARG A 101 -4.95 13.52 20.95
CA ARG A 101 -4.53 13.19 22.33
C ARG A 101 -3.15 12.56 22.37
N ALA A 102 -2.86 11.64 21.45
CA ALA A 102 -1.56 10.98 21.37
C ALA A 102 -0.45 11.99 21.00
N MET A 103 -0.70 12.90 20.06
CA MET A 103 0.24 13.97 19.71
C MET A 103 0.52 14.90 20.90
N GLU A 104 -0.53 15.32 21.63
CA GLU A 104 -0.38 16.16 22.83
C GLU A 104 0.43 15.46 23.93
N GLN A 105 0.14 14.18 24.20
CA GLN A 105 0.86 13.37 25.19
C GLN A 105 2.31 13.07 24.78
N GLY A 106 2.58 12.96 23.49
CA GLY A 106 3.91 12.73 22.95
C GLY A 106 4.84 13.94 23.11
N GLY A 107 4.26 15.13 23.26
CA GLY A 107 5.00 16.36 23.46
C GLY A 107 5.87 16.74 22.26
N ARG A 108 6.98 17.43 22.53
CA ARG A 108 7.85 17.95 21.46
C ARG A 108 8.55 16.82 20.72
N GLY A 109 8.30 16.73 19.41
CA GLY A 109 8.90 15.71 18.54
C GLY A 109 7.99 14.51 18.26
N ALA A 110 6.76 14.51 18.80
CA ALA A 110 5.73 13.59 18.33
C ALA A 110 5.42 13.85 16.85
N VAL A 111 5.32 12.79 16.07
CA VAL A 111 4.90 12.83 14.66
C VAL A 111 3.75 11.85 14.45
N SER A 112 2.79 12.25 13.64
CA SER A 112 1.72 11.37 13.20
C SER A 112 2.18 10.59 11.98
N LEU A 113 1.66 9.38 11.78
CA LEU A 113 2.03 8.54 10.65
C LEU A 113 0.90 7.65 10.17
N ILE A 114 0.92 7.34 8.88
CA ILE A 114 0.06 6.34 8.23
C ILE A 114 0.96 5.19 7.80
N ARG A 115 0.69 3.99 8.33
CA ARG A 115 1.38 2.77 7.95
C ARG A 115 0.50 1.95 7.01
N GLN A 116 1.01 1.64 5.84
CA GLN A 116 0.35 0.84 4.81
C GLN A 116 1.21 -0.33 4.36
N ALA A 117 0.58 -1.42 3.91
CA ALA A 117 1.29 -2.57 3.39
C ALA A 117 1.39 -2.49 1.86
N ILE A 118 2.60 -2.67 1.32
CA ILE A 118 2.83 -2.77 -0.12
C ILE A 118 3.25 -4.19 -0.45
N GLY A 119 2.64 -4.74 -1.50
CA GLY A 119 2.99 -6.03 -2.08
C GLY A 119 3.80 -5.82 -3.35
N VAL A 120 4.88 -6.58 -3.50
CA VAL A 120 5.69 -6.59 -4.72
C VAL A 120 5.77 -8.00 -5.26
N THR A 121 5.43 -8.14 -6.54
CA THR A 121 5.54 -9.40 -7.29
C THR A 121 6.52 -9.23 -8.44
N LEU A 122 7.53 -10.10 -8.47
CA LEU A 122 8.49 -10.19 -9.56
C LEU A 122 7.98 -11.18 -10.60
N LEU A 123 7.79 -10.72 -11.83
CA LEU A 123 7.32 -11.52 -12.95
C LEU A 123 8.45 -11.71 -13.96
N ARG A 124 8.66 -12.95 -14.37
CA ARG A 124 9.62 -13.33 -15.41
C ARG A 124 8.88 -13.70 -16.68
N LYS A 125 9.23 -13.04 -17.79
CA LYS A 125 8.72 -13.40 -19.11
C LYS A 125 9.12 -14.84 -19.47
N LEU A 126 8.16 -15.63 -19.93
CA LEU A 126 8.37 -16.97 -20.46
C LEU A 126 8.58 -16.93 -21.98
N PRO A 127 9.21 -17.97 -22.58
CA PRO A 127 9.20 -18.14 -24.03
C PRO A 127 7.76 -18.16 -24.54
N HIS A 128 7.48 -17.50 -25.66
CA HIS A 128 6.12 -17.39 -26.18
C HIS A 128 5.53 -18.79 -26.43
N PRO A 129 4.31 -19.10 -25.94
CA PRO A 129 3.70 -20.44 -26.07
C PRO A 129 3.33 -20.86 -27.51
N ALA A 130 3.74 -20.10 -28.55
CA ALA A 130 3.36 -20.32 -29.94
C ALA A 130 4.56 -20.53 -30.89
N GLN A 131 5.68 -21.03 -30.36
CA GLN A 131 6.76 -21.59 -31.18
C GLN A 131 7.09 -23.02 -30.74
N THR A 132 6.06 -23.80 -30.43
CA THR A 132 6.19 -25.25 -30.52
C THR A 132 6.01 -25.56 -32.00
N ASP A 133 7.13 -25.68 -32.72
CA ASP A 133 7.13 -26.13 -34.11
C ASP A 133 6.25 -27.38 -34.21
N LEU A 134 5.13 -27.24 -34.93
CA LEU A 134 4.37 -28.38 -35.41
C LEU A 134 5.32 -29.18 -36.33
N PRO A 135 5.54 -30.48 -36.07
CA PRO A 135 6.35 -31.32 -36.94
C PRO A 135 5.77 -31.44 -38.35
#